data_AF-A0AAD8PCN9-F1
#
_entry.id   AF-A0AAD8PCN9-F1
#
_cell.length_a   1.000
_cell.length_b   1.000
_cell.length_c   1.000
_cell.angle_alpha   90.00
_cell.angle_beta   90.00
_cell.angle_gamma   90.00
#
_symmetry.space_group_name_H-M   'P 1'
#
loop_
_entity.id
_entity.type
_entity.pdbx_description
1 polymer ?
#
loop_
_entity_poly.entity_id
_entity_poly.type
_entity_poly.pdbx_seq_one_letter_code
_entity_poly.pdbx_strand_id
1 'polypeptide(L)'
;MNIISNNIISLKFINIINKTLYLSNLIYYIYRPYLLGITNYTLLNTGILAKLSFQNTLKILTTVIITDKTEWKVDIKSNLILSNFIPTGIGWYRYFLYN
;
A
#
# COMPACT_ATOMS: atom_id res chain seq x y z
N MET A 1 -13.79 -6.55 -8.89
CA MET A 1 -12.99 -6.34 -7.67
C MET A 1 -13.98 -6.01 -6.55
N ASN A 2 -14.36 -6.99 -5.72
CA ASN A 2 -15.40 -6.80 -4.71
C ASN A 2 -14.85 -5.96 -3.56
N ILE A 3 -15.27 -4.69 -3.48
CA ILE A 3 -15.06 -3.87 -2.30
C ILE A 3 -16.02 -4.39 -1.24
N ILE A 4 -15.54 -5.33 -0.44
CA ILE A 4 -16.28 -5.92 0.68
C ILE A 4 -16.51 -4.84 1.73
N SER A 5 -17.71 -4.81 2.29
CA SER A 5 -18.08 -3.93 3.41
C SER A 5 -17.05 -4.09 4.54
N ASN A 6 -16.39 -2.99 4.92
CA ASN A 6 -15.39 -2.83 6.00
C ASN A 6 -13.90 -2.79 5.61
N ASN A 7 -13.55 -2.67 4.33
CA ASN A 7 -12.14 -2.40 3.97
C ASN A 7 -11.76 -0.92 4.14
N ILE A 8 -10.56 -0.69 4.70
CA ILE A 8 -9.94 0.62 4.79
C ILE A 8 -9.25 0.93 3.46
N ILE A 9 -9.62 2.04 2.83
CA ILE A 9 -9.15 2.43 1.50
C ILE A 9 -8.70 3.90 1.55
N SER A 10 -7.72 4.26 0.72
CA SER A 10 -7.28 5.66 0.62
C SER A 10 -8.39 6.56 0.04
N LEU A 11 -8.55 7.75 0.62
CA LEU A 11 -9.54 8.74 0.19
C LEU A 11 -9.41 9.07 -1.31
N LYS A 12 -8.18 9.18 -1.81
CA LYS A 12 -7.91 9.49 -3.22
C LYS A 12 -8.47 8.39 -4.14
N PHE A 13 -8.27 7.13 -3.77
CA PHE A 13 -8.71 6.00 -4.58
C PHE A 13 -10.24 5.89 -4.63
N ILE A 14 -10.92 6.01 -3.48
CA ILE A 14 -12.39 5.95 -3.46
C ILE A 14 -13.03 7.15 -4.20
N ASN A 15 -12.42 8.34 -4.11
CA ASN A 15 -12.88 9.51 -4.87
C ASN A 15 -12.76 9.29 -6.39
N ILE A 16 -11.68 8.68 -6.86
CA ILE A 16 -11.50 8.35 -8.28
C ILE A 16 -12.57 7.36 -8.72
N ILE A 17 -12.78 6.28 -7.95
CA ILE A 17 -13.81 5.27 -8.26
C ILE A 17 -15.20 5.90 -8.30
N ASN A 18 -15.57 6.67 -7.29
CA ASN A 18 -16.89 7.31 -7.25
C ASN A 18 -17.06 8.32 -8.38
N LYS A 19 -16.01 9.04 -8.78
CA LYS A 19 -16.04 9.91 -9.96
C LYS A 19 -16.27 9.11 -11.24
N THR A 20 -15.63 7.95 -11.40
CA THR A 20 -15.88 7.07 -12.56
C THR A 20 -17.29 6.49 -12.55
N LEU A 21 -17.81 6.09 -11.38
CA LEU A 21 -19.16 5.54 -11.22
C LEU A 21 -20.23 6.58 -11.54
N TYR A 22 -20.01 7.82 -11.11
CA TYR A 22 -20.87 8.96 -11.41
C TYR A 22 -20.98 9.19 -12.92
N LEU A 23 -19.87 9.13 -13.65
CA LEU A 23 -19.87 9.26 -15.12
C LEU A 23 -20.61 8.11 -15.83
N SER A 24 -20.58 6.91 -15.25
CA SER A 24 -21.26 5.73 -15.78
C SER A 24 -22.73 5.59 -15.33
N ASN A 25 -23.29 6.57 -14.61
CA ASN A 25 -24.64 6.50 -14.01
C ASN A 25 -24.87 5.25 -13.14
N LEU A 26 -23.82 4.79 -12.44
CA LEU A 26 -23.90 3.66 -11.51
C LEU A 26 -24.03 4.15 -10.06
N ILE A 27 -24.45 3.25 -9.17
CA ILE A 27 -24.53 3.51 -7.73
C ILE A 27 -23.12 3.70 -7.18
N TYR A 28 -22.89 4.81 -6.48
CA TYR A 28 -21.61 5.13 -5.85
C TYR A 28 -21.46 4.47 -4.48
N TYR A 29 -20.21 4.32 -4.03
CA TYR A 29 -19.93 3.77 -2.70
C TYR A 29 -20.09 4.85 -1.62
N ILE A 30 -20.80 4.50 -0.55
CA ILE A 30 -20.90 5.29 0.68
C ILE A 30 -19.72 4.92 1.57
N TYR A 31 -18.99 5.93 2.07
CA TYR A 31 -17.86 5.74 2.96
C TYR A 31 -17.86 6.79 4.06
N ARG A 32 -17.14 6.52 5.16
CA ARG A 32 -16.91 7.46 6.25
C ARG A 32 -15.42 7.59 6.53
N PRO A 33 -14.92 8.77 6.94
CA PRO A 33 -13.54 8.90 7.37
C PRO A 33 -13.27 8.00 8.58
N TYR A 34 -12.10 7.37 8.59
CA TYR A 34 -11.64 6.53 9.69
C TYR A 34 -10.28 7.03 10.15
N LEU A 35 -10.17 7.35 11.44
CA LEU A 35 -8.93 7.87 12.02
C LEU A 35 -8.02 6.70 12.40
N LEU A 36 -6.84 6.67 11.80
CA LEU A 36 -5.79 5.69 12.08
C LEU A 36 -4.62 6.37 12.78
N GLY A 37 -4.11 5.75 13.85
CA GLY A 37 -2.83 6.14 14.43
C GLY A 37 -1.68 5.92 13.44
N ILE A 38 -0.60 6.69 13.58
CA ILE A 38 0.54 6.66 12.65
C ILE A 38 1.11 5.25 12.48
N THR A 39 1.21 4.49 13.57
CA THR A 39 1.75 3.12 13.60
C THR A 39 0.88 2.12 12.85
N ASN A 40 -0.44 2.19 13.03
CA ASN A 40 -1.37 1.32 12.32
C ASN A 40 -1.42 1.68 10.83
N TYR A 41 -1.37 2.97 10.50
CA TYR A 41 -1.31 3.42 9.11
C TYR A 41 -0.05 2.92 8.39
N THR A 42 1.12 3.03 9.02
CA THR A 42 2.38 2.54 8.41
C THR A 42 2.38 1.03 8.25
N LEU A 43 1.90 0.27 9.24
CA LEU A 43 1.82 -1.20 9.16
C LEU A 43 0.82 -1.68 8.10
N LEU A 44 -0.27 -0.96 7.86
CA LEU A 44 -1.23 -1.34 6.81
C LEU A 44 -0.71 -1.00 5.42
N ASN A 45 -0.07 0.16 5.26
CA ASN A 45 0.20 0.73 3.94
C ASN A 45 1.61 0.42 3.38
N THR A 46 2.53 -0.13 4.18
CA THR A 46 3.88 -0.53 3.70
C THR A 46 3.92 -1.97 3.19
N GLY A 47 4.97 -2.36 2.47
CA GLY A 47 5.23 -3.74 2.04
C GLY A 47 5.84 -4.62 3.13
N ILE A 48 5.81 -5.96 2.97
CA ILE A 48 6.30 -6.96 3.95
C ILE A 48 7.67 -6.61 4.53
N LEU A 49 8.68 -6.38 3.68
CA LEU A 49 10.05 -6.07 4.14
C LEU A 49 10.11 -4.78 4.98
N ALA A 50 9.32 -3.78 4.59
CA ALA A 50 9.22 -2.53 5.32
C ALA A 50 8.49 -2.70 6.67
N LYS A 51 7.48 -3.58 6.75
CA LYS A 51 6.79 -3.95 8.01
C LYS A 51 7.71 -4.69 8.96
N LEU A 52 8.43 -5.69 8.45
CA LEU A 52 9.38 -6.49 9.24
C LEU A 52 10.48 -5.66 9.87
N SER A 53 10.91 -4.59 9.20
CA SER A 53 11.95 -3.67 9.70
C SER A 53 11.42 -2.55 10.61
N PHE A 54 10.14 -2.58 11.02
CA PHE A 54 9.58 -1.54 11.90
C PHE A 54 9.65 -1.96 13.38
N GLN A 55 8.77 -2.88 13.80
CA GLN A 55 8.64 -3.38 15.19
C GLN A 55 8.04 -4.80 15.19
N ASN A 56 8.07 -5.49 16.33
CA ASN A 56 7.43 -6.82 16.52
C ASN A 56 7.78 -7.82 15.41
N THR A 57 9.07 -7.85 15.04
CA THR A 57 9.58 -8.51 13.83
C THR A 57 9.20 -9.99 13.75
N LEU A 58 9.35 -10.74 14.85
CA LEU A 58 8.99 -12.17 14.92
C LEU A 58 7.49 -12.41 14.73
N LYS A 59 6.63 -11.58 15.33
CA LYS A 59 5.18 -11.69 15.18
C LYS A 59 4.76 -11.43 13.73
N ILE A 60 5.35 -10.42 13.10
CA ILE A 60 5.03 -10.10 11.70
C ILE A 60 5.55 -11.22 10.78
N LEU A 61 6.77 -11.71 11.01
CA LEU A 61 7.36 -12.78 10.21
C LEU A 61 6.54 -14.07 10.26
N THR A 62 6.15 -14.51 11.46
CA THR A 62 5.30 -15.69 11.64
C THR A 62 3.97 -15.53 10.91
N THR A 63 3.31 -14.36 11.01
CA THR A 63 2.05 -14.13 10.28
C THR A 63 2.22 -14.18 8.77
N VAL A 64 3.34 -13.66 8.23
CA VAL A 64 3.62 -13.70 6.78
C VAL A 64 3.86 -15.13 6.31
N ILE A 65 4.61 -15.93 7.07
CA ILE A 65 4.86 -17.35 6.76
C ILE A 65 3.56 -18.15 6.78
N ILE A 66 2.72 -17.96 7.82
CA ILE A 66 1.44 -18.68 7.94
C ILE A 66 0.48 -18.31 6.81
N THR A 67 0.48 -17.05 6.38
CA THR A 67 -0.40 -16.56 5.30
C THR A 67 0.15 -16.79 3.91
N ASP A 68 1.33 -17.42 3.80
CA ASP A 68 2.10 -17.64 2.56
C ASP A 68 2.12 -16.40 1.64
N LYS A 69 2.32 -15.24 2.27
CA LYS A 69 2.04 -13.96 1.63
C LYS A 69 3.23 -13.47 0.81
N THR A 70 3.10 -13.47 -0.51
CA THR A 70 4.04 -12.82 -1.43
C THR A 70 3.55 -11.41 -1.78
N GLU A 71 4.42 -10.40 -1.68
CA GLU A 71 4.09 -9.02 -2.07
C GLU A 71 5.07 -8.49 -3.12
N TRP A 72 4.54 -7.90 -4.18
CA TRP A 72 5.31 -7.16 -5.20
C TRP A 72 5.39 -5.66 -4.93
N LYS A 73 4.85 -5.19 -3.80
CA LYS A 73 4.84 -3.77 -3.47
C LYS A 73 6.23 -3.35 -2.99
N VAL A 74 6.94 -2.63 -3.85
CA VAL A 74 8.25 -2.06 -3.54
C VAL A 74 8.09 -0.65 -3.02
N ASP A 75 8.44 -0.45 -1.75
CA ASP A 75 8.51 0.87 -1.12
C ASP A 75 9.98 1.35 -1.04
N ILE A 76 10.16 2.65 -0.80
CA ILE A 76 11.48 3.28 -0.56
C ILE A 76 12.30 2.48 0.47
N LYS A 77 11.68 2.11 1.60
CA LYS A 77 12.34 1.37 2.67
C LYS A 77 12.79 -0.03 2.22
N SER A 78 11.99 -0.71 1.40
CA SER A 78 12.38 -2.02 0.86
C SER A 78 13.54 -1.93 -0.13
N ASN A 79 13.56 -0.89 -1.00
CA ASN A 79 14.69 -0.66 -1.91
C ASN A 79 15.98 -0.36 -1.15
N LEU A 80 15.90 0.42 -0.07
CA LEU A 80 17.06 0.70 0.77
C LEU A 80 17.60 -0.58 1.42
N ILE A 81 16.73 -1.43 1.98
CA ILE A 81 17.12 -2.72 2.58
C ILE A 81 17.75 -3.65 1.54
N LEU A 82 17.22 -3.67 0.32
CA LEU A 82 17.71 -4.48 -0.80
C LEU A 82 18.94 -3.87 -1.49
N SER A 83 19.47 -2.73 -1.01
CA SER A 83 20.54 -1.97 -1.66
C SER A 83 20.24 -1.56 -3.13
N ASN A 84 18.96 -1.44 -3.47
CA ASN A 84 18.49 -0.94 -4.75
C ASN A 84 18.38 0.59 -4.75
N PHE A 85 18.50 1.19 -5.94
CA PHE A 85 18.22 2.62 -6.12
C PHE A 85 16.80 2.96 -5.66
N ILE A 86 16.69 3.93 -4.77
CA ILE A 86 15.42 4.43 -4.26
C ILE A 86 14.74 5.24 -5.37
N PRO A 87 13.41 5.14 -5.54
CA PRO A 87 12.66 5.94 -6.49
C PRO A 87 12.47 7.37 -5.97
N THR A 88 13.59 8.09 -5.76
CA THR A 88 13.64 9.54 -5.52
C THR A 88 14.98 10.09 -6.02
N GLY A 89 15.03 11.38 -6.33
CA GLY A 89 16.26 12.06 -6.77
C GLY A 89 16.90 11.41 -8.00
N ILE A 90 18.21 11.16 -7.95
CA ILE A 90 18.96 10.53 -9.06
C ILE A 90 18.43 9.11 -9.37
N GLY A 91 17.90 8.41 -8.36
CA GLY A 91 17.35 7.07 -8.56
C GLY A 91 16.09 7.04 -9.44
N TRP A 92 15.42 8.18 -9.68
CA TRP A 92 14.30 8.27 -10.62
C TRP A 92 14.70 8.10 -12.08
N TYR A 93 15.91 8.50 -12.48
CA TYR A 93 16.33 8.45 -13.88
C TYR A 93 16.27 7.06 -14.48
N ARG A 94 16.47 6.00 -13.68
CA ARG A 94 16.35 4.61 -14.14
C ARG A 94 14.94 4.28 -14.66
N TYR A 95 13.88 4.91 -14.15
CA TYR A 95 12.52 4.65 -14.63
C TYR A 95 12.20 5.34 -15.95
N PHE A 96 12.97 6.36 -16.34
CA PHE A 96 12.81 7.04 -17.63
C PHE A 96 13.70 6.47 -18.73
N LEU A 97 14.82 5.84 -18.37
CA LEU A 97 15.79 5.28 -19.31
C LEU A 97 15.42 3.88 -19.83
N TYR A 98 14.57 3.15 -19.11
CA TYR A 98 14.01 1.88 -19.56
C TYR A 98 12.66 2.13 -20.27
N ASN A 99 12.72 2.57 -21.54
CA ASN A 99 11.62 2.48 -22.50
C ASN A 99 11.83 1.27 -23.41
#